data_AF-A0AAX1QKV5-F1
#
_entry.id   AF-A0AAX1QKV5-F1
#
_cell.length_a   1.000
_cell.length_b   1.000
_cell.length_c   1.000
_cell.angle_alpha   90.00
_cell.angle_beta   90.00
_cell.angle_gamma   90.00
#
_symmetry.space_group_name_H-M   'P 1'
#
loop_
_entity.id
_entity.type
_entity.pdbx_description
1 polymer ?
#
loop_
_entity_poly.entity_id
_entity_poly.type
_entity_poly.pdbx_seq_one_letter_code
_entity_poly.pdbx_strand_id
1 'polypeptide(L)' 'MFKLETMIYASEDGANSVFTLNPALQKQLDALAAQHPEVCCRKKNGDTGGQQYQFNSAIKICI' A
#
# COMPACT_ATOMS: atom_id res chain seq x y z
N MET A 1 22.78 0.70 8.81
CA MET A 1 21.48 0.14 9.23
C MET A 1 20.60 0.07 8.01
N PHE A 2 20.18 -1.11 7.57
CA PHE A 2 19.27 -1.27 6.43
C PHE A 2 17.85 -1.03 6.93
N LYS A 3 17.16 -0.02 6.41
CA LYS A 3 15.75 0.22 6.74
C LYS A 3 14.93 -0.44 5.64
N LEU A 4 14.09 -1.40 6.01
CA LEU A 4 13.14 -1.97 5.06
C LEU A 4 12.12 -0.88 4.71
N GLU A 5 12.14 -0.43 3.45
CA GLU A 5 11.30 0.70 3.01
C GLU A 5 9.87 0.28 2.66
N THR A 6 9.67 -0.96 2.22
CA THR A 6 8.36 -1.47 1.79
C THR A 6 8.11 -2.86 2.37
N MET A 7 6.92 -3.06 2.92
CA MET A 7 6.43 -4.32 3.46
C MET A 7 5.13 -4.68 2.76
N ILE A 8 5.00 -5.94 2.32
CA ILE A 8 3.81 -6.45 1.62
C ILE A 8 3.20 -7.55 2.48
N TYR A 9 1.89 -7.46 2.70
CA TYR A 9 1.09 -8.43 3.45
C TYR A 9 0.05 -9.02 2.50
N ALA A 10 -0.02 -10.34 2.43
CA ALA A 10 -1.06 -11.07 1.73
C ALA A 10 -1.84 -11.91 2.74
N SER A 11 -3.17 -11.84 2.69
CA SER A 11 -4.06 -12.68 3.49
C SER A 11 -4.65 -13.79 2.62
N GLU A 12 -4.97 -14.94 3.24
CA GLU A 12 -5.62 -16.06 2.54
C GLU A 12 -6.97 -15.68 1.92
N ASP A 13 -7.65 -14.67 2.48
CA ASP A 13 -8.89 -14.09 1.95
C ASP A 13 -8.68 -13.21 0.69
N GLY A 14 -7.47 -13.16 0.13
CA GLY A 14 -7.15 -12.42 -1.08
C GLY A 14 -6.99 -10.90 -0.89
N ALA A 15 -7.16 -10.40 0.33
CA ALA A 15 -6.83 -9.04 0.69
C ALA A 15 -5.31 -8.86 0.73
N ASN A 16 -4.80 -7.89 -0.03
CA ASN A 16 -3.38 -7.54 -0.04
C ASN A 16 -3.20 -6.15 0.57
N SER A 17 -2.12 -5.91 1.31
CA SER A 17 -1.77 -4.58 1.76
C SER A 17 -0.28 -4.29 1.67
N VAL A 18 0.05 -3.03 1.42
CA VAL A 18 1.42 -2.54 1.29
C VAL A 18 1.63 -1.43 2.29
N PHE A 19 2.64 -1.56 3.15
CA PHE A 19 3.17 -0.47 3.95
C PHE A 19 4.45 0.03 3.31
N THR A 20 4.59 1.33 3.08
CA THR A 20 5.82 1.88 2.49
C THR A 20 6.21 3.23 3.08
N LEU A 21 7.53 3.40 3.24
CA LEU A 21 8.22 4.63 3.59
C LEU A 21 8.78 5.34 2.35
N ASN A 22 8.70 4.72 1.17
CA ASN A 22 9.23 5.29 -0.07
C ASN A 22 8.25 6.35 -0.62
N PRO A 23 8.63 7.63 -0.69
CA PRO A 23 7.71 8.72 -1.08
C PRO A 23 7.28 8.64 -2.55
N ALA A 24 8.12 8.11 -3.44
CA ALA A 24 7.75 7.95 -4.85
C ALA A 24 6.67 6.87 -5.00
N LEU A 25 6.80 5.75 -4.28
CA LEU A 25 5.79 4.70 -4.26
C LEU A 25 4.50 5.18 -3.58
N GLN A 26 4.59 5.94 -2.48
CA GLN A 26 3.41 6.55 -1.85
C GLN A 26 2.63 7.41 -2.84
N LYS A 27 3.31 8.26 -3.62
CA LYS A 27 2.65 9.13 -4.62
C LYS A 27 1.92 8.33 -5.70
N GLN A 28 2.49 7.23 -6.17
CA GLN A 28 1.84 6.34 -7.15
C GLN A 28 0.60 5.67 -6.56
N LEU A 29 0.69 5.19 -5.32
CA LEU A 29 -0.41 4.52 -4.64
C LEU A 29 -1.52 5.49 -4.23
N ASP A 30 -1.20 6.72 -3.82
CA ASP A 30 -2.17 7.80 -3.60
C ASP A 30 -2.93 8.13 -4.88
N ALA A 31 -2.22 8.22 -6.03
CA ALA A 31 -2.85 8.46 -7.32
C ALA A 31 -3.77 7.29 -7.73
N LEU A 32 -3.36 6.06 -7.47
CA LEU A 32 -4.19 4.87 -7.70
C LEU A 32 -5.43 4.86 -6.80
N ALA A 33 -5.28 5.17 -5.50
CA ALA A 33 -6.38 5.22 -4.55
C ALA A 33 -7.38 6.34 -4.86
N ALA A 34 -6.92 7.47 -5.39
CA ALA A 34 -7.79 8.57 -5.82
C ALA A 34 -8.56 8.24 -7.12
N GLN A 35 -7.93 7.54 -8.06
CA GLN A 35 -8.56 7.18 -9.34
C GLN A 35 -9.46 5.95 -9.24
N HIS A 36 -9.09 4.98 -8.40
CA HIS A 36 -9.74 3.68 -8.27
C HIS A 36 -9.90 3.28 -6.79
N PRO A 37 -10.75 3.98 -6.01
CA PRO A 37 -10.96 3.67 -4.60
C PRO A 37 -11.50 2.26 -4.34
N GLU A 38 -12.19 1.67 -5.31
CA GLU A 38 -12.66 0.28 -5.27
C GLU A 38 -11.51 -0.74 -5.33
N VAL A 39 -10.37 -0.35 -5.91
CA VAL A 39 -9.18 -1.17 -6.13
C VAL A 39 -8.13 -0.96 -5.03
N CYS A 40 -7.86 0.29 -4.66
CA CYS A 40 -6.83 0.68 -3.70
C CYS A 40 -7.40 1.68 -2.70
N CYS A 41 -7.21 1.39 -1.41
CA CYS A 41 -7.67 2.23 -0.30
C CYS A 41 -6.50 2.57 0.62
N ARG A 42 -6.21 3.87 0.76
CA ARG A 42 -5.26 4.32 1.78
C ARG A 42 -5.87 4.15 3.18
N LYS A 43 -5.18 3.41 4.04
CA LYS A 43 -5.55 3.29 5.46
C LYS A 43 -4.93 4.44 6.25
N LYS A 44 -5.66 4.91 7.26
CA LYS A 44 -5.13 5.87 8.21
C LYS A 44 -4.19 5.11 9.14
N ASN A 45 -2.89 5.34 8.98
CA ASN A 45 -1.91 4.79 9.88
C ASN A 45 -1.80 5.65 11.14
N GLY A 46 -1.37 5.03 12.24
CA GLY A 46 -0.91 5.76 13.42
C GLY A 46 0.38 6.54 13.14
N ASP A 47 1.01 7.06 14.18
CA ASP A 47 2.16 7.99 14.17
C ASP A 47 3.48 7.43 13.57
N THR A 48 3.43 6.34 12.81
CA THR A 48 4.57 5.80 12.09
C THR A 48 4.60 6.45 10.72
N GLY A 49 5.61 7.26 10.40
CA GLY A 49 5.68 8.09 9.18
C GLY A 49 5.67 7.37 7.80
N GLY A 50 5.14 6.15 7.71
CA GLY A 50 4.85 5.43 6.47
C GLY A 50 3.35 5.22 6.25
N GLN A 51 2.99 4.99 5.00
CA GLN A 51 1.60 4.89 4.56
C GLN A 51 1.25 3.43 4.26
N GLN A 52 0.04 3.00 4.66
CA GLN A 52 -0.48 1.67 4.37
C GLN A 52 -1.61 1.79 3.35
N TYR A 53 -1.57 0.89 2.37
CA TYR A 53 -2.55 0.79 1.29
C TYR A 53 -3.13 -0.61 1.33
N GLN A 54 -4.45 -0.72 1.27
CA GLN A 54 -5.17 -1.98 1.13
C GLN A 54 -5.69 -2.12 -0.30
N PHE A 55 -5.61 -3.33 -0.83
CA PHE A 55 -6.13 -3.69 -2.13
C PHE A 55 -7.26 -4.71 -1.97
N ASN A 56 -8.42 -4.40 -2.56
CA ASN A 56 -9.66 -5.18 -2.38
C ASN A 56 -9.84 -6.28 -3.43
N SER A 57 -8.81 -6.55 -4.23
CA SER A 57 -8.86 -7.55 -5.30
C SER A 57 -7.49 -8.18 -5.48
N ALA A 58 -7.44 -9.31 -6.20
CA ALA A 58 -6.21 -9.90 -6.66
C ALA A 58 -5.54 -8.94 -7.67
N ILE A 59 -4.65 -8.08 -7.18
CA ILE A 59 -3.91 -7.13 -8.01
C ILE A 59 -2.48 -7.60 -8.10
N LYS A 60 -1.99 -7.70 -9.32
CA LYS A 60 -0.57 -7.89 -9.57
C LYS A 60 0.14 -6.55 -9.40
N ILE A 61 0.78 -6.36 -8.26
CA ILE A 61 1.63 -5.19 -8.01
C ILE A 61 3.03 -5.55 -8.51
N CYS A 62 3.48 -4.89 -9.59
CA CYS A 62 4.86 -4.98 -10.07
C CYS A 62 5.64 -3.79 -9.50
N ILE A 63 6.47 -4.02 -8.48
CA ILE A 63 7.42 -3.03 -7.93
C ILE A 63 8.82 -3.25 -8.50
#